data_AF-A0A853BTD2-F1
#
_entry.id   AF-A0A853BTD2-F1
#
_cell.length_a   1.000
_cell.length_b   1.000
_cell.length_c   1.000
_cell.angle_alpha   90.00
_cell.angle_beta   90.00
_cell.angle_gamma   90.00
#
_symmetry.space_group_name_H-M   'P 1'
#
loop_
_entity.id
_entity.type
_entity.pdbx_description
1 polymer ?
#
loop_
_entity_poly.entity_id
_entity_poly.type
_entity_poly.pdbx_seq_one_letter_code
_entity_poly.pdbx_strand_id
1 'polypeptide(L)'
;MPDSPADRAPGATAPGAQRRLGNTPVFFVVGIAAAVVFTIGWGLALMSYGGSGGVSVQVVAWSVDSSDEASVTFQVNSGSPAECVITARDSRHVEVGQRTVEVESGIRDVTATVDTIREASAVEVGSCREQGSTR
;
A
#
# COMPACT_ATOMS: atom_id res chain seq x y z
N MET A 1 -18.03 -91.54 3.08
CA MET A 1 -16.76 -90.79 3.17
C MET A 1 -17.10 -89.31 3.07
N PRO A 2 -16.64 -88.49 4.03
CA PRO A 2 -17.01 -87.07 4.13
C PRO A 2 -16.05 -86.22 3.31
N ASP A 3 -16.55 -85.22 2.58
CA ASP A 3 -15.70 -84.14 2.06
C ASP A 3 -15.91 -82.88 2.89
N SER A 4 -14.79 -82.42 3.42
CA SER A 4 -14.59 -81.40 4.45
C SER A 4 -14.72 -79.97 3.88
N PRO A 5 -14.92 -78.96 4.75
CA PRO A 5 -15.06 -77.55 4.38
C PRO A 5 -13.71 -76.82 4.38
N ALA A 6 -13.34 -76.15 3.29
CA ALA A 6 -12.51 -74.94 3.24
C ALA A 6 -12.09 -74.67 1.79
N ASP A 7 -12.46 -73.50 1.27
CA ASP A 7 -11.50 -72.54 0.71
C ASP A 7 -12.27 -71.41 0.00
N ARG A 8 -12.54 -70.33 0.74
CA ARG A 8 -12.85 -69.03 0.14
C ARG A 8 -11.57 -68.55 -0.55
N ALA A 9 -11.55 -68.55 -1.87
CA ALA A 9 -10.52 -67.87 -2.63
C ALA A 9 -10.54 -66.35 -2.33
N PRO A 10 -9.39 -65.71 -2.03
CA PRO A 10 -9.29 -64.27 -1.90
C PRO A 10 -9.03 -63.67 -3.29
N GLY A 11 -9.91 -62.82 -3.80
CA GLY A 11 -9.64 -62.22 -5.11
C GLY A 11 -10.72 -61.31 -5.64
N ALA A 12 -10.70 -60.05 -5.20
CA ALA A 12 -10.63 -58.89 -6.09
C ALA A 12 -10.94 -57.64 -5.25
N THR A 13 -9.90 -57.01 -4.73
CA THR A 13 -9.96 -55.57 -4.45
C THR A 13 -10.39 -54.92 -5.75
N ALA A 14 -11.61 -54.40 -5.81
CA ALA A 14 -12.03 -53.59 -6.95
C ALA A 14 -10.94 -52.54 -7.17
N PRO A 15 -10.34 -52.45 -8.38
CA PRO A 15 -9.32 -51.45 -8.61
C PRO A 15 -10.02 -50.12 -8.38
N GLY A 16 -9.55 -49.38 -7.36
CA GLY A 16 -10.01 -48.04 -7.08
C GLY A 16 -10.03 -47.32 -8.42
N ALA A 17 -11.19 -46.78 -8.80
CA ALA A 17 -11.38 -46.09 -10.06
C ALA A 17 -10.35 -44.95 -10.10
N GLN A 18 -9.20 -45.27 -10.69
CA GLN A 18 -8.09 -44.38 -10.86
C GLN A 18 -8.63 -43.39 -11.87
N ARG A 19 -9.19 -42.27 -11.36
CA ARG A 19 -9.68 -41.16 -12.16
C ARG A 19 -8.55 -40.85 -13.11
N ARG A 20 -8.72 -41.25 -14.37
CA ARG A 20 -7.78 -40.95 -15.44
C ARG A 20 -7.80 -39.45 -15.55
N LEU A 21 -6.82 -38.83 -14.90
CA LEU A 21 -6.47 -37.41 -14.91
C LEU A 21 -5.96 -37.08 -16.32
N GLY A 22 -6.87 -37.17 -17.28
CA GLY A 22 -6.58 -37.24 -18.72
C GLY A 22 -6.21 -35.92 -19.37
N ASN A 23 -6.33 -34.78 -18.67
CA ASN A 23 -5.96 -33.45 -19.18
C ASN A 23 -5.17 -32.59 -18.16
N THR A 24 -4.67 -33.20 -17.10
CA THR A 24 -3.91 -32.55 -16.01
C THR A 24 -2.72 -31.70 -16.46
N PRO A 25 -1.90 -32.10 -17.46
CA PRO A 25 -0.75 -31.28 -17.85
C PRO A 25 -1.18 -29.96 -18.49
N VAL A 26 -2.30 -29.93 -19.22
CA VAL A 26 -2.78 -28.70 -19.88
C VAL A 26 -3.27 -27.68 -18.84
N PHE A 27 -4.09 -28.13 -17.89
CA PHE A 27 -4.56 -27.24 -16.82
C PHE A 27 -3.42 -26.78 -15.90
N PHE A 28 -2.40 -27.62 -15.69
CA PHE A 28 -1.21 -27.23 -14.96
C PHE A 28 -0.40 -26.15 -15.69
N VAL A 29 -0.20 -26.29 -17.00
CA VAL A 29 0.49 -25.29 -17.83
C VAL A 29 -0.27 -23.96 -17.87
N VAL A 30 -1.60 -24.01 -18.04
CA VAL A 30 -2.45 -22.80 -18.01
C VAL A 30 -2.41 -22.15 -16.63
N GLY A 31 -2.43 -22.94 -15.55
CA GLY A 31 -2.30 -22.46 -14.19
C GLY A 31 -0.97 -21.74 -13.93
N ILE A 32 0.15 -22.30 -14.41
CA ILE A 32 1.47 -21.67 -14.33
C ILE A 32 1.50 -20.37 -15.15
N ALA A 33 0.99 -20.40 -16.38
CA ALA A 33 0.97 -19.22 -17.23
C ALA A 33 0.16 -18.08 -16.60
N ALA A 34 -1.02 -18.39 -16.05
CA ALA A 34 -1.83 -17.43 -15.31
C ALA A 34 -1.09 -16.90 -14.09
N ALA A 35 -0.48 -17.77 -13.28
CA ALA A 35 0.28 -17.37 -12.09
C ALA A 35 1.44 -16.41 -12.44
N VAL A 36 2.19 -16.69 -13.51
CA VAL A 36 3.27 -15.82 -14.00
C VAL A 36 2.73 -14.46 -14.45
N VAL A 37 1.64 -14.42 -15.23
CA VAL A 37 1.05 -13.17 -15.70
C VAL A 37 0.52 -12.33 -14.53
N PHE A 38 -0.17 -12.95 -13.57
CA PHE A 38 -0.67 -12.22 -12.41
C PHE A 38 0.46 -11.76 -11.49
N THR A 39 1.48 -12.57 -11.22
CA THR A 39 2.61 -12.16 -10.36
C THR A 39 3.43 -11.04 -10.98
N ILE A 40 3.79 -11.13 -12.27
CA ILE A 40 4.55 -10.09 -12.95
C ILE A 40 3.69 -8.83 -13.14
N GLY A 41 2.44 -8.99 -13.59
CA GLY A 41 1.53 -7.88 -13.84
C GLY A 41 1.23 -7.07 -12.56
N TRP A 42 0.93 -7.75 -11.45
CA TRP A 42 0.72 -7.09 -10.17
C TRP A 42 2.02 -6.54 -9.58
N GLY A 43 3.16 -7.22 -9.77
CA GLY A 43 4.47 -6.73 -9.33
C GLY A 43 4.87 -5.41 -9.99
N LEU A 44 4.68 -5.29 -11.31
CA LEU A 44 4.93 -4.05 -12.04
C LEU A 44 3.96 -2.93 -11.64
N ALA A 45 2.69 -3.25 -11.40
CA ALA A 45 1.71 -2.28 -10.91
C ALA A 45 2.12 -1.71 -9.54
N LEU A 46 2.58 -2.57 -8.60
CA LEU A 46 3.03 -2.14 -7.28
C LEU A 46 4.30 -1.26 -7.34
N MET A 47 5.23 -1.54 -8.26
CA MET A 47 6.39 -0.66 -8.47
C MET A 47 5.98 0.72 -9.00
N SER A 48 4.89 0.82 -9.77
CA SER A 48 4.36 2.12 -10.20
C SER A 48 3.69 2.91 -9.07
N TYR A 49 3.21 2.25 -8.01
CA TYR A 49 2.64 2.94 -6.85
C TYR A 49 3.73 3.49 -5.92
N GLY A 50 4.86 2.80 -5.82
CA GLY A 50 6.04 3.26 -5.10
C GLY A 50 6.90 4.17 -5.97
N GLY A 51 6.42 5.38 -6.29
CA GLY A 51 7.19 6.39 -7.03
C GLY A 51 8.63 6.50 -6.51
N SER A 52 9.60 6.39 -7.42
CA SER A 52 11.04 6.23 -7.18
C SER A 52 11.76 7.50 -6.70
N GLY A 53 11.11 8.28 -5.84
CA GLY A 53 11.60 9.58 -5.35
C GLY A 53 10.70 10.04 -4.22
N GLY A 54 10.76 9.33 -3.10
CA GLY A 54 9.91 9.61 -1.95
C GLY A 54 10.43 10.81 -1.19
N VAL A 55 9.66 11.89 -1.13
CA VAL A 55 9.88 12.96 -0.15
C VAL A 55 9.65 12.36 1.24
N SER A 56 10.69 12.33 2.08
CA SER A 56 10.55 11.89 3.46
C SER A 56 10.14 13.09 4.31
N VAL A 57 9.05 12.94 5.06
CA VAL A 57 8.51 13.99 5.93
C VAL A 57 8.43 13.47 7.36
N GLN A 58 8.90 14.29 8.31
CA GLN A 58 8.77 14.03 9.73
C GLN A 58 8.20 15.27 10.42
N VAL A 59 7.02 15.13 11.04
CA VAL A 59 6.46 16.21 11.86
C VAL A 59 7.21 16.25 13.20
N VAL A 60 7.77 17.41 13.53
CA VAL A 60 8.53 17.64 14.76
C VAL A 60 7.61 18.14 15.86
N ALA A 61 6.76 19.13 15.56
CA ALA A 61 5.83 19.74 16.49
C ALA A 61 4.67 20.40 15.75
N TRP A 62 3.55 20.58 16.44
CA TRP A 62 2.43 21.40 16.00
C TRP A 62 1.78 22.08 17.20
N SER A 63 1.21 23.27 16.99
CA SER A 63 0.42 23.99 17.97
C SER A 63 -0.79 24.65 17.32
N VAL A 64 -1.83 24.85 18.12
CA VAL A 64 -2.99 25.64 17.76
C VAL A 64 -2.79 26.97 18.45
N ASP A 65 -2.51 28.01 17.65
CA ASP A 65 -2.10 29.30 18.17
C ASP A 65 -3.32 30.18 18.49
N SER A 66 -4.40 30.04 17.70
CA SER A 66 -5.68 30.70 17.96
C SER A 66 -6.86 29.94 17.33
N SER A 67 -8.08 30.50 17.44
CA SER A 67 -9.28 29.98 16.76
C SER A 67 -9.16 29.97 15.25
N ASP A 68 -8.25 30.77 14.69
CA ASP A 68 -8.13 31.02 13.25
C ASP A 68 -6.71 30.77 12.74
N GLU A 69 -5.80 30.25 13.57
CA GLU A 69 -4.39 30.05 13.23
C GLU A 69 -3.80 28.82 13.92
N ALA A 70 -3.08 28.01 13.16
CA ALA A 70 -2.32 26.88 13.70
C ALA A 70 -0.96 26.76 13.00
N SER A 71 0.05 26.30 13.73
CA SER A 71 1.42 26.16 13.22
C SER A 71 1.92 24.74 13.30
N VAL A 72 2.80 24.39 12.36
CA VAL A 72 3.48 23.10 12.30
C VAL A 72 4.94 23.29 11.95
N THR A 73 5.79 22.53 12.63
CA THR A 73 7.21 22.39 12.32
C THR A 73 7.44 20.97 11.85
N PHE A 74 8.00 20.83 10.65
CA PHE A 74 8.28 19.54 10.04
C PHE A 74 9.62 19.57 9.32
N GLN A 75 10.28 18.43 9.30
CA GLN A 75 11.50 18.19 8.58
C GLN A 75 11.18 17.46 7.27
N VAL A 76 11.70 17.99 6.17
CA VAL A 76 11.58 17.39 4.84
C VAL A 76 12.95 16.98 4.37
N ASN A 77 13.04 15.79 3.78
CA ASN A 77 14.20 15.35 3.00
C ASN A 77 13.74 14.97 1.59
N SER A 78 14.15 15.77 0.62
CA SER A 78 13.78 15.61 -0.80
C SER A 78 15.03 15.65 -1.70
N GLY A 79 14.98 14.95 -2.83
CA GLY A 79 16.05 14.98 -3.82
C GLY A 79 15.96 16.21 -4.74
N SER A 80 14.75 16.72 -4.96
CA SER A 80 14.45 17.90 -5.78
C SER A 80 13.47 18.83 -5.05
N PRO A 81 13.29 20.10 -5.49
CA PRO A 81 12.34 21.02 -4.87
C PRO A 81 10.96 20.38 -4.73
N ALA A 82 10.38 20.46 -3.54
CA ALA A 82 9.12 19.80 -3.21
C ALA A 82 8.04 20.82 -2.84
N GLU A 83 6.80 20.46 -3.15
CA GLU A 83 5.60 21.17 -2.74
C GLU A 83 4.91 20.34 -1.66
N CYS A 84 4.80 20.92 -0.47
CA CYS A 84 4.19 20.31 0.70
C CYS A 84 2.86 20.99 1.02
N VAL A 85 1.82 20.18 1.16
CA VAL A 85 0.47 20.61 1.51
C VAL A 85 0.21 20.26 2.96
N ILE A 86 0.02 21.30 3.77
CA ILE A 86 -0.29 21.19 5.19
C ILE A 86 -1.80 21.37 5.34
N THR A 87 -2.41 20.50 6.14
CA THR A 87 -3.85 20.48 6.38
C THR A 87 -4.12 20.59 7.88
N ALA A 88 -4.97 21.54 8.27
CA ALA A 88 -5.48 21.69 9.62
C ALA A 88 -6.89 21.11 9.71
N ARG A 89 -7.18 20.36 10.78
CA ARG A 89 -8.46 19.67 10.98
C ARG A 89 -9.08 20.00 12.34
N ASP A 90 -10.41 20.04 12.40
CA ASP A 90 -11.17 20.18 13.65
C ASP A 90 -11.28 18.87 14.43
N SER A 91 -11.95 18.91 15.59
CA SER A 91 -12.16 17.75 16.46
C SER A 91 -12.98 16.62 15.83
N ARG A 92 -13.68 16.90 14.73
CA ARG A 92 -14.41 15.93 13.91
C ARG A 92 -13.62 15.49 12.68
N HIS A 93 -12.33 15.84 12.62
CA HIS A 93 -11.40 15.56 11.54
C HIS A 93 -11.79 16.20 10.19
N VAL A 94 -12.62 17.25 10.23
CA VAL A 94 -12.99 18.04 9.06
C VAL A 94 -11.88 19.05 8.79
N GLU A 95 -11.49 19.19 7.53
CA GLU A 95 -10.52 20.21 7.11
C GLU A 95 -11.07 21.61 7.39
N VAL A 96 -10.28 22.41 8.11
CA VAL A 96 -10.59 23.79 8.48
C VAL A 96 -9.53 24.77 7.99
N GLY A 97 -8.46 24.31 7.35
CA GLY A 97 -7.44 25.16 6.77
C GLY A 97 -6.43 24.35 5.98
N GLN A 98 -5.85 24.97 4.96
CA GLN A 98 -4.84 24.33 4.13
C GLN A 98 -3.82 25.37 3.67
N ARG A 99 -2.55 24.97 3.69
CA ARG A 99 -1.45 25.82 3.20
C ARG A 99 -0.45 25.00 2.40
N THR A 100 -0.08 25.51 1.24
CA THR A 100 0.99 24.96 0.42
C THR A 100 2.31 25.68 0.68
N VAL A 101 3.37 24.93 0.96
CA VAL A 101 4.71 25.44 1.20
C VAL A 101 5.68 24.81 0.21
N GLU A 102 6.47 25.64 -0.43
CA GLU A 102 7.55 25.21 -1.30
C GLU A 102 8.81 24.99 -0.45
N VAL A 103 9.44 23.83 -0.63
CA VAL A 103 10.63 23.42 0.10
C VAL A 103 11.73 23.13 -0.89
N GLU A 104 12.92 23.68 -0.64
CA GLU A 104 14.10 23.39 -1.45
C GLU A 104 14.53 21.93 -1.31
N SER A 105 15.32 21.45 -2.29
CA SER A 105 15.94 20.13 -2.23
C SER A 105 16.89 19.99 -1.02
N GLY A 106 16.98 18.77 -0.49
CA GLY A 106 17.83 18.40 0.64
C GLY A 106 17.05 18.26 1.94
N ILE A 107 17.78 18.28 3.05
CA ILE A 107 17.21 18.22 4.40
C ILE A 107 16.91 19.65 4.86
N ARG A 108 15.64 19.93 5.14
CA ARG A 108 15.15 21.24 5.55
C ARG A 108 14.18 21.13 6.72
N ASP A 109 14.38 21.97 7.73
CA ASP A 109 13.41 22.21 8.78
C ASP A 109 12.52 23.38 8.37
N VAL A 110 11.22 23.15 8.31
CA VAL A 110 10.23 24.12 7.83
C VAL A 110 9.21 24.35 8.92
N THR A 111 9.01 25.61 9.28
CA THR A 111 7.89 26.05 10.12
C THR A 111 6.89 26.77 9.25
N ALA A 112 5.64 26.34 9.32
CA ALA A 112 4.57 26.88 8.52
C ALA A 112 3.34 27.15 9.38
N THR A 113 2.71 28.28 9.11
CA THR A 113 1.45 28.70 9.71
C THR A 113 0.33 28.50 8.71
N VAL A 114 -0.79 27.98 9.19
CA VAL A 114 -2.01 27.71 8.44
C VAL A 114 -3.12 28.58 9.01
N ASP A 115 -3.69 29.44 8.17
CA ASP A 115 -4.92 30.15 8.48
C ASP A 115 -6.08 29.15 8.48
N THR A 116 -6.88 29.17 9.54
CA THR A 116 -8.02 28.26 9.73
C THR A 116 -9.32 29.05 9.81
N ILE A 117 -10.40 28.48 9.28
CA ILE A 117 -11.74 29.09 9.35
C ILE A 117 -12.43 28.82 10.70
N ARG A 118 -11.89 27.88 11.48
CA ARG A 118 -12.36 27.42 12.79
C ARG A 118 -11.19 26.77 13.52
N GLU A 119 -11.28 26.75 14.84
CA GLU A 119 -10.24 26.20 15.71
C GLU A 119 -9.87 24.77 15.30
N ALA A 120 -8.60 24.59 14.93
CA ALA A 120 -8.03 23.29 14.63
C ALA A 120 -7.78 22.52 15.92
N SER A 121 -7.89 21.19 15.87
CA SER A 121 -7.42 20.29 16.93
C SER A 121 -6.20 19.47 16.51
N ALA A 122 -5.89 19.44 15.21
CA ALA A 122 -4.73 18.74 14.67
C ALA A 122 -4.24 19.43 13.40
N VAL A 123 -2.92 19.42 13.19
CA VAL A 123 -2.28 19.86 11.95
C VAL A 123 -1.37 18.75 11.45
N GLU A 124 -1.47 18.43 10.18
CA GLU A 124 -0.69 17.37 9.54
C GLU A 124 -0.17 17.81 8.18
N VAL A 125 0.92 17.17 7.74
CA VAL A 125 1.39 17.29 6.36
C VAL A 125 0.62 16.27 5.53
N GLY A 126 -0.36 16.73 4.76
CA GLY A 126 -1.27 15.87 4.00
C GLY A 126 -0.60 15.22 2.78
N SER A 127 0.25 15.97 2.08
CA SER A 127 1.06 15.44 0.99
C SER A 127 2.31 16.27 0.76
N CYS A 128 3.46 15.63 0.51
CA CYS A 128 4.62 16.30 -0.07
C CYS A 128 5.00 15.58 -1.36
N ARG A 129 5.13 16.34 -2.44
CA ARG A 129 5.53 15.83 -3.74
C ARG A 129 6.66 16.67 -4.28
N GLU A 130 7.65 16.04 -4.89
CA GLU A 130 8.64 16.75 -5.68
C GLU A 130 7.92 17.50 -6.81
N GLN A 131 8.20 18.80 -6.96
CA GLN A 131 7.72 19.56 -8.10
C GLN A 131 8.44 18.97 -9.31
N GLY A 132 7.69 18.18 -10.10
CA GLY A 132 8.23 17.52 -11.28
C GLY A 132 8.98 18.54 -12.13
N SER A 133 10.31 18.41 -12.17
CA SER A 133 11.13 19.14 -13.13
C SER A 133 10.59 18.81 -14.51
N THR A 134 9.89 19.76 -15.12
CA THR A 134 9.50 19.63 -16.51
C THR A 134 10.77 19.87 -17.33
N ARG A 135 11.48 18.76 -17.60
CA ARG A 135 12.63 18.60 -18.52
C ARG A 135 13.89 19.40 -18.24
#